data_AF-A0A9P3C0X1-F1
#
_entry.id   AF-A0A9P3C0X1-F1
#
_cell.length_a   1.000
_cell.length_b   1.000
_cell.length_c   1.000
_cell.angle_alpha   90.00
_cell.angle_beta   90.00
_cell.angle_gamma   90.00
#
_symmetry.space_group_name_H-M   'P 1'
#
loop_
_entity.id
_entity.type
_entity.pdbx_description
1 polymer ?
#
loop_
_entity_poly.entity_id
_entity_poly.type
_entity_poly.pdbx_seq_one_letter_code
_entity_poly.pdbx_strand_id
1 'polypeptide(L)'
;MGFENEQDHFAPNDLMFTCVNTGTAIDLYGGGGHDGNCVNGWEFNRSTAQQWKLEKVNPGSAWSAWTLRNVCGGSYLDLAGGNPANRTPLHGWNTGGNAKSSQWYLITQDSNNGWYMLQNAATYSYVDLDGGNGNNGTRIQGYQRGVDLNRNQMWHIHFV
;
A
#
# COMPACT_ATOMS: atom_id res chain seq x y z
N MET A 1 6.12 -24.90 -4.82
CA MET A 1 6.11 -23.61 -5.52
C MET A 1 6.53 -22.57 -4.49
N GLY A 2 7.79 -22.16 -4.54
CA GLY A 2 8.37 -21.23 -3.58
C GLY A 2 8.00 -19.80 -3.94
N PHE A 3 7.68 -18.99 -2.93
CA PHE A 3 7.54 -17.54 -3.10
C PHE A 3 8.94 -16.98 -3.30
N GLU A 4 9.23 -16.39 -4.46
CA GLU A 4 10.49 -15.67 -4.69
C GLU A 4 10.40 -14.26 -4.08
N ASN A 5 11.47 -13.85 -3.41
CA ASN A 5 11.55 -12.57 -2.71
C ASN A 5 12.12 -11.51 -3.67
N GLU A 6 11.25 -10.72 -4.29
CA GLU A 6 11.62 -9.66 -5.25
C GLU A 6 11.92 -8.30 -4.60
N GLN A 7 12.08 -8.23 -3.28
CA GLN A 7 12.11 -6.96 -2.56
C GLN A 7 13.35 -6.10 -2.84
N ASP A 8 14.41 -6.65 -3.45
CA ASP A 8 15.67 -5.93 -3.67
C ASP A 8 15.69 -5.05 -4.94
N HIS A 9 14.66 -5.08 -5.78
CA HIS A 9 14.60 -4.30 -7.02
C HIS A 9 14.03 -2.87 -6.82
N PHE A 10 13.47 -2.59 -5.64
CA PHE A 10 12.89 -1.28 -5.30
C PHE A 10 13.90 -0.42 -4.53
N ALA A 11 14.89 0.13 -5.24
CA ALA A 11 15.69 1.28 -4.76
C ALA A 11 14.76 2.49 -4.47
N PRO A 12 15.19 3.56 -3.76
CA PRO A 12 14.27 4.59 -3.24
C PRO A 12 13.82 5.54 -4.36
N ASN A 13 12.98 5.03 -5.25
CA ASN A 13 12.24 5.77 -6.24
C ASN A 13 10.84 6.00 -5.70
N ASP A 14 10.24 7.11 -6.11
CA ASP A 14 8.82 7.32 -5.88
C ASP A 14 8.04 6.31 -6.74
N LEU A 15 7.13 5.59 -6.10
CA LEU A 15 6.29 4.57 -6.73
C LEU A 15 4.83 4.97 -6.69
N MET A 16 4.06 4.49 -7.65
CA MET A 16 2.60 4.62 -7.65
C MET A 16 1.98 3.22 -7.70
N PHE A 17 0.88 3.03 -6.98
CA PHE A 17 0.19 1.75 -6.86
C PHE A 17 -1.19 1.85 -7.48
N THR A 18 -1.50 1.09 -8.52
CA THR A 18 -2.85 1.05 -9.13
C THR A 18 -3.51 -0.30 -8.94
N CYS A 19 -4.77 -0.32 -8.52
CA CYS A 19 -5.54 -1.54 -8.31
C CYS A 19 -5.67 -2.32 -9.63
N VAL A 20 -5.41 -3.63 -9.60
CA VAL A 20 -5.47 -4.52 -10.76
C VAL A 20 -6.90 -4.69 -11.31
N ASN A 21 -7.91 -4.47 -10.47
CA ASN A 21 -9.31 -4.56 -10.89
C ASN A 21 -9.80 -3.30 -11.60
N THR A 22 -9.47 -2.11 -11.08
CA THR A 22 -10.10 -0.85 -11.49
C THR A 22 -9.16 0.14 -12.17
N GLY A 23 -7.84 0.00 -11.97
CA GLY A 23 -6.85 1.00 -12.38
C GLY A 23 -6.76 2.23 -11.46
N THR A 24 -7.56 2.33 -10.40
CA THR A 24 -7.48 3.45 -9.44
C THR A 24 -6.23 3.35 -8.58
N ALA A 25 -5.61 4.49 -8.29
CA ALA A 25 -4.40 4.61 -7.48
C ALA A 25 -4.69 4.64 -5.98
N ILE A 26 -3.72 4.20 -5.17
CA ILE A 26 -3.66 4.53 -3.73
C ILE A 26 -3.31 6.02 -3.61
N ASP A 27 -4.27 6.81 -3.18
CA ASP A 27 -4.20 8.28 -3.15
C ASP A 27 -4.36 8.80 -1.71
N LEU A 28 -3.41 9.61 -1.25
CA LEU A 28 -3.57 10.38 -0.02
C LEU A 28 -4.44 11.58 -0.32
N TYR A 29 -5.67 11.60 0.20
CA TYR A 29 -6.71 12.52 -0.21
C TYR A 29 -6.22 13.99 -0.20
N GLY A 30 -6.21 14.61 -1.39
CA GLY A 30 -5.78 16.00 -1.59
C GLY A 30 -4.32 16.29 -1.22
N GLY A 31 -3.49 15.27 -0.98
CA GLY A 31 -2.11 15.41 -0.53
C GLY A 31 -1.94 15.93 0.91
N GLY A 32 -2.99 15.88 1.73
CA GLY A 32 -2.96 16.42 3.09
C GLY A 32 -2.02 15.68 4.04
N GLY A 33 -1.10 16.41 4.70
CA GLY A 33 -0.08 15.84 5.60
C GLY A 33 -0.48 15.66 7.07
N HIS A 34 -1.73 15.93 7.44
CA HIS A 34 -2.18 15.75 8.83
C HIS A 34 -2.47 14.28 9.14
N ASP A 35 -2.30 13.90 10.41
CA ASP A 35 -2.64 12.56 10.88
C ASP A 35 -4.13 12.27 10.66
N GLY A 36 -4.42 11.04 10.24
CA GLY A 36 -5.77 10.58 9.94
C GLY A 36 -6.32 11.05 8.60
N ASN A 37 -5.51 11.72 7.75
CA ASN A 37 -5.96 12.04 6.40
C ASN A 37 -6.28 10.75 5.63
N CYS A 38 -7.40 10.73 4.92
CA CYS A 38 -7.90 9.52 4.29
C CYS A 38 -6.96 9.05 3.17
N VAL A 39 -6.77 7.73 3.06
CA VAL A 39 -6.21 7.11 1.86
C VAL A 39 -7.34 6.40 1.12
N ASN A 40 -7.56 6.79 -0.13
CA ASN A 40 -8.67 6.33 -0.96
C ASN A 40 -8.18 5.91 -2.35
N GLY A 41 -9.01 5.14 -3.05
CA GLY A 41 -8.90 4.90 -4.48
C GLY A 41 -9.26 6.17 -5.25
N TRP A 42 -8.40 6.56 -6.18
CA TRP A 42 -8.64 7.69 -7.07
C TRP A 42 -8.20 7.40 -8.49
N GLU A 43 -8.80 8.05 -9.48
CA GLU A 43 -8.35 8.02 -10.86
C GLU A 43 -6.84 8.29 -10.94
N PHE A 44 -6.11 7.42 -11.65
CA PHE A 44 -4.67 7.51 -11.77
C PHE A 44 -4.27 8.75 -12.56
N ASN A 45 -3.71 9.75 -11.87
CA ASN A 45 -3.38 11.06 -12.41
C ASN A 45 -1.92 11.47 -12.18
N ARG A 46 -1.12 10.60 -11.55
CA ARG A 46 0.34 10.78 -11.32
C ARG A 46 0.70 11.99 -10.46
N SER A 47 -0.26 12.59 -9.77
CA SER A 47 0.01 13.66 -8.81
C SER A 47 0.89 13.15 -7.66
N THR A 48 1.53 14.07 -6.95
CA THR A 48 2.34 13.74 -5.76
C THR A 48 1.51 13.12 -4.63
N ALA A 49 0.17 13.26 -4.65
CA ALA A 49 -0.73 12.56 -3.73
C ALA A 49 -0.79 11.04 -3.97
N GLN A 50 -0.43 10.58 -5.18
CA GLN A 50 -0.41 9.17 -5.57
C GLN A 50 0.99 8.56 -5.56
N GLN A 51 2.00 9.37 -5.27
CA GLN A 51 3.40 8.95 -5.24
C GLN A 51 3.81 8.63 -3.80
N TRP A 52 4.47 7.48 -3.64
CA TRP A 52 4.87 6.93 -2.36
C TRP A 52 6.33 6.51 -2.41
N LYS A 53 7.13 7.06 -1.51
CA LYS A 53 8.51 6.67 -1.31
C LYS A 53 8.56 5.41 -0.44
N LEU A 54 9.21 4.36 -0.96
CA LEU A 54 9.45 3.12 -0.21
C LEU A 54 10.73 3.24 0.61
N GLU A 55 10.62 2.97 1.91
CA GLU A 55 11.75 3.00 2.84
C GLU A 55 11.83 1.65 3.57
N LYS A 56 12.98 0.94 3.48
CA LYS A 56 13.19 -0.30 4.23
C LYS A 56 13.19 0.02 5.73
N VAL A 57 12.39 -0.71 6.51
CA VAL A 57 12.39 -0.61 7.98
C VAL A 57 13.73 -1.09 8.56
N ASN A 58 14.32 -2.14 7.99
CA ASN A 58 15.64 -2.65 8.32
C ASN A 58 16.49 -2.79 7.03
N PRO A 59 17.22 -1.73 6.65
CA PRO A 59 18.02 -1.72 5.41
C PRO A 59 19.08 -2.82 5.32
N GLY A 60 19.53 -3.37 6.45
CA GLY A 60 20.53 -4.45 6.51
C GLY A 60 19.95 -5.86 6.33
N SER A 61 18.64 -5.99 6.17
CA SER A 61 17.96 -7.29 6.04
C SER A 61 17.31 -7.45 4.66
N ALA A 62 17.53 -8.61 4.05
CA ALA A 62 16.82 -9.05 2.84
C ALA A 62 15.31 -9.33 3.10
N TRP A 63 14.90 -9.43 4.37
CA TRP A 63 13.54 -9.75 4.80
C TRP A 63 12.94 -8.59 5.60
N SER A 64 13.07 -7.37 5.09
CA SER A 64 12.55 -6.17 5.75
C SER A 64 11.12 -5.87 5.29
N ALA A 65 10.27 -5.42 6.23
CA ALA A 65 9.08 -4.69 5.85
C ALA A 65 9.46 -3.32 5.26
N TRP A 66 8.49 -2.70 4.59
CA TRP A 66 8.59 -1.37 4.00
C TRP A 66 7.64 -0.41 4.68
N THR A 67 8.02 0.86 4.75
CA THR A 67 7.07 1.94 4.93
C THR A 67 6.84 2.63 3.59
N LEU A 68 5.63 3.16 3.41
CA LEU A 68 5.25 3.93 2.22
C LEU A 68 4.98 5.37 2.68
N ARG A 69 5.90 6.28 2.39
CA ARG A 69 5.76 7.71 2.73
C ARG A 69 5.18 8.46 1.55
N ASN A 70 4.05 9.14 1.73
CA ASN A 70 3.48 9.94 0.66
C ASN A 70 4.40 11.12 0.29
N VAL A 71 4.61 11.36 -1.01
CA VAL A 71 5.50 12.42 -1.49
C VAL A 71 4.94 13.82 -1.22
N CYS A 72 3.61 14.00 -1.32
CA CYS A 72 2.98 15.30 -1.09
C CYS A 72 2.84 15.61 0.40
N GLY A 73 2.15 14.73 1.14
CA GLY A 73 1.78 14.97 2.53
C GLY A 73 2.87 14.59 3.54
N GLY A 74 3.83 13.76 3.15
CA GLY A 74 4.93 13.32 4.02
C GLY A 74 4.55 12.30 5.09
N SER A 75 3.26 11.97 5.26
CA SER A 75 2.75 10.96 6.17
C SER A 75 2.86 9.55 5.58
N TYR A 76 2.77 8.53 6.43
CA TYR A 76 2.93 7.13 6.02
C TYR A 76 1.59 6.44 5.83
N LEU A 77 1.52 5.51 4.87
CA LEU A 77 0.40 4.58 4.74
C LEU A 77 0.29 3.74 6.02
N ASP A 78 -0.79 3.94 6.77
CA ASP A 78 -1.01 3.32 8.07
C ASP A 78 -2.38 2.64 8.12
N LEU A 79 -2.41 1.44 8.71
CA LEU A 79 -3.65 0.74 9.04
C LEU A 79 -4.17 1.26 10.38
N ALA A 80 -5.32 1.93 10.39
CA ALA A 80 -5.80 2.66 11.56
C ALA A 80 -5.80 1.80 12.85
N GLY A 81 -4.96 2.22 13.81
CA GLY A 81 -4.81 1.57 15.11
C GLY A 81 -4.23 0.14 15.06
N GLY A 82 -3.74 -0.31 13.90
CA GLY A 82 -3.31 -1.71 13.70
C GLY A 82 -4.45 -2.71 13.94
N ASN A 83 -5.70 -2.32 13.67
CA ASN A 83 -6.86 -3.17 13.92
C ASN A 83 -6.98 -4.28 12.86
N PRO A 84 -7.03 -5.57 13.25
CA PRO A 84 -7.13 -6.68 12.30
C PRO A 84 -8.54 -6.89 11.72
N ALA A 85 -9.54 -6.14 12.19
CA ALA A 85 -10.90 -6.25 11.68
C ALA A 85 -10.93 -5.90 10.18
N ASN A 86 -11.71 -6.67 9.42
CA ASN A 86 -12.00 -6.34 8.03
C ASN A 86 -12.59 -4.94 7.93
N ARG A 87 -12.22 -4.22 6.87
CA ARG A 87 -12.68 -2.85 6.57
C ARG A 87 -12.10 -1.78 7.49
N THR A 88 -11.05 -2.10 8.24
CA THR A 88 -10.26 -1.10 8.97
C THR A 88 -9.68 -0.11 7.95
N PRO A 89 -9.91 1.21 8.11
CA PRO A 89 -9.47 2.18 7.12
C PRO A 89 -7.95 2.31 7.08
N LEU A 90 -7.42 2.63 5.90
CA LEU A 90 -6.07 3.15 5.77
C LEU A 90 -6.11 4.68 5.75
N HIS A 91 -5.10 5.27 6.36
CA HIS A 91 -4.93 6.72 6.47
C HIS A 91 -3.44 7.10 6.43
N GLY A 92 -3.17 8.38 6.26
CA GLY A 92 -1.85 8.96 6.48
C GLY A 92 -1.60 9.15 7.97
N TRP A 93 -0.47 8.64 8.48
CA TRP A 93 -0.08 8.84 9.88
C TRP A 93 1.45 8.98 10.04
N ASN A 94 1.88 9.83 10.97
CA ASN A 94 3.30 10.13 11.22
C ASN A 94 3.99 9.15 12.19
N THR A 95 3.84 7.84 11.98
CA THR A 95 4.49 6.77 12.76
C THR A 95 5.70 6.17 12.06
N GLY A 96 5.64 6.00 10.74
CA GLY A 96 6.72 5.41 9.93
C GLY A 96 7.14 4.02 10.43
N GLY A 97 8.45 3.73 10.39
CA GLY A 97 8.99 2.42 10.72
C GLY A 97 8.86 2.01 12.19
N ASN A 98 8.42 2.90 13.08
CA ASN A 98 8.32 2.65 14.51
C ASN A 98 7.05 1.86 14.90
N ALA A 99 6.01 1.85 14.06
CA ALA A 99 4.77 1.14 14.32
C ALA A 99 4.49 0.09 13.24
N LYS A 100 4.19 -1.15 13.65
CA LYS A 100 3.87 -2.24 12.72
C LYS A 100 2.61 -1.96 11.86
N SER A 101 1.73 -1.06 12.31
CA SER A 101 0.57 -0.61 11.55
C SER A 101 0.94 0.13 10.25
N SER A 102 2.14 0.70 10.17
CA SER A 102 2.66 1.38 8.97
C SER A 102 3.74 0.58 8.24
N GLN A 103 3.94 -0.69 8.61
CA GLN A 103 4.91 -1.60 8.00
C GLN A 103 4.19 -2.60 7.09
N TRP A 104 4.70 -2.75 5.87
CA TRP A 104 4.07 -3.52 4.82
C TRP A 104 5.07 -4.50 4.18
N TYR A 105 4.69 -5.76 4.06
CA TYR A 105 5.39 -6.73 3.23
C TYR A 105 4.80 -6.69 1.82
N LEU A 106 5.65 -6.50 0.82
CA LEU A 106 5.27 -6.61 -0.59
C LEU A 106 5.41 -8.08 -0.99
N ILE A 107 4.32 -8.68 -1.46
CA ILE A 107 4.22 -10.09 -1.83
C ILE A 107 3.75 -10.18 -3.28
N THR A 108 4.44 -10.97 -4.10
CA THR A 108 4.02 -11.31 -5.47
C THR A 108 4.12 -12.81 -5.72
N GLN A 109 3.37 -13.31 -6.69
CA GLN A 109 3.50 -14.66 -7.24
C GLN A 109 4.01 -14.66 -8.69
N ASP A 110 4.03 -13.49 -9.34
CA ASP A 110 4.55 -13.31 -10.69
C ASP A 110 5.62 -12.22 -10.66
N SER A 111 6.83 -12.70 -10.80
CA SER A 111 8.07 -11.95 -10.68
C SER A 111 8.41 -11.14 -11.95
N ASN A 112 7.86 -11.53 -13.10
CA ASN A 112 8.34 -11.05 -14.40
C ASN A 112 7.55 -9.88 -15.01
N ASN A 113 6.46 -9.43 -14.36
CA ASN A 113 5.77 -8.14 -14.57
C ASN A 113 4.46 -8.06 -13.74
N GLY A 114 4.44 -8.73 -12.58
CA GLY A 114 3.22 -9.01 -11.86
C GLY A 114 2.71 -7.87 -10.98
N TRP A 115 1.59 -8.18 -10.34
CA TRP A 115 0.99 -7.38 -9.29
C TRP A 115 1.61 -7.72 -7.94
N TYR A 116 1.50 -6.78 -7.01
CA TYR A 116 1.90 -6.95 -5.63
C TYR A 116 0.70 -6.87 -4.70
N MET A 117 0.74 -7.62 -3.62
CA MET A 117 -0.12 -7.45 -2.46
C MET A 117 0.70 -6.78 -1.35
N LEU A 118 0.09 -5.83 -0.64
CA LEU A 118 0.71 -5.17 0.51
C LEU A 118 0.08 -5.76 1.78
N GLN A 119 0.83 -6.60 2.48
CA GLN A 119 0.41 -7.22 3.73
C GLN A 119 0.90 -6.41 4.92
N ASN A 120 -0.01 -6.03 5.81
CA ASN A 120 0.35 -5.33 7.04
C ASN A 120 1.14 -6.24 8.00
N ALA A 121 2.23 -5.73 8.57
CA ALA A 121 3.10 -6.50 9.46
C ALA A 121 2.53 -6.73 10.87
N ALA A 122 1.50 -5.98 11.29
CA ALA A 122 0.83 -6.18 12.57
C ALA A 122 -0.31 -7.20 12.49
N THR A 123 -1.14 -7.11 11.45
CA THR A 123 -2.43 -7.80 11.36
C THR A 123 -2.48 -8.92 10.34
N TYR A 124 -1.52 -8.98 9.42
CA TYR A 124 -1.53 -9.86 8.25
C TYR A 124 -2.69 -9.63 7.26
N SER A 125 -3.46 -8.55 7.46
CA SER A 125 -4.46 -8.08 6.49
C SER A 125 -3.77 -7.39 5.30
N TYR A 126 -4.50 -7.25 4.20
CA TYR A 126 -4.01 -6.72 2.95
C TYR A 126 -4.69 -5.40 2.62
N VAL A 127 -3.95 -4.53 1.91
CA VAL A 127 -4.50 -3.32 1.30
C VAL A 127 -5.53 -3.72 0.24
N ASP A 128 -6.77 -3.30 0.44
CA ASP A 128 -7.96 -3.68 -0.32
C ASP A 128 -8.72 -2.43 -0.77
N LEU A 129 -9.11 -2.38 -2.04
CA LEU A 129 -10.05 -1.38 -2.56
C LEU A 129 -11.48 -1.84 -2.30
N ASP A 130 -12.24 -1.09 -1.50
CA ASP A 130 -13.56 -1.54 -1.02
C ASP A 130 -14.50 -1.94 -2.15
N GLY A 131 -14.88 -3.21 -2.17
CA GLY A 131 -15.75 -3.81 -3.19
C GLY A 131 -15.20 -3.79 -4.62
N GLY A 132 -13.95 -3.34 -4.84
CA GLY A 132 -13.41 -3.15 -6.18
C GLY A 132 -14.08 -2.02 -6.95
N ASN A 133 -14.56 -1.01 -6.24
CA ASN A 133 -15.24 0.13 -6.84
C ASN A 133 -14.22 1.13 -7.43
N GLY A 134 -14.34 1.41 -8.73
CA GLY A 134 -13.44 2.33 -9.44
C GLY A 134 -13.76 3.82 -9.27
N ASN A 135 -14.78 4.17 -8.48
CA ASN A 135 -15.15 5.57 -8.26
C ASN A 135 -14.11 6.29 -7.39
N ASN A 136 -13.85 7.57 -7.69
CA ASN A 136 -13.01 8.43 -6.87
C ASN A 136 -13.53 8.52 -5.43
N GLY A 137 -12.62 8.39 -4.46
CA GLY A 137 -12.94 8.41 -3.05
C GLY A 137 -13.40 7.06 -2.50
N THR A 138 -13.34 5.98 -3.29
CA THR A 138 -13.56 4.62 -2.78
C THR A 138 -12.54 4.33 -1.68
N ARG A 139 -12.98 3.74 -0.57
CA ARG A 139 -12.10 3.50 0.58
C ARG A 139 -10.99 2.50 0.24
N ILE A 140 -9.77 2.80 0.71
CA ILE A 140 -8.72 1.79 0.89
C ILE A 140 -8.77 1.27 2.32
N GLN A 141 -8.79 -0.04 2.48
CA GLN A 141 -9.00 -0.70 3.76
C GLN A 141 -8.10 -1.92 3.96
N GLY A 142 -7.89 -2.29 5.23
CA GLY A 142 -7.34 -3.58 5.59
C GLY A 142 -8.42 -4.65 5.50
N TYR A 143 -8.12 -5.73 4.79
CA TYR A 143 -9.03 -6.87 4.69
C TYR A 143 -8.24 -8.19 4.73
N GLN A 144 -8.82 -9.23 5.31
CA GLN A 144 -8.22 -10.57 5.25
C GLN A 144 -7.99 -11.02 3.80
N ARG A 145 -7.03 -11.92 3.58
CA ARG A 145 -6.79 -12.48 2.24
C ARG A 145 -8.06 -13.17 1.72
N GLY A 146 -8.44 -12.87 0.48
CA GLY A 146 -9.45 -13.67 -0.22
C GLY A 146 -9.01 -15.13 -0.39
N VAL A 147 -9.97 -16.06 -0.45
CA VAL A 147 -9.70 -17.48 -0.79
C VAL A 147 -9.26 -17.66 -2.25
N ASP A 148 -9.62 -16.70 -3.10
CA ASP A 148 -9.15 -16.56 -4.49
C ASP A 148 -8.32 -15.27 -4.64
N LEU A 149 -7.57 -15.14 -5.74
CA LEU A 149 -6.80 -13.95 -6.11
C LEU A 149 -7.74 -12.74 -6.31
N ASN A 150 -8.16 -12.12 -5.20
CA ASN A 150 -9.01 -10.94 -5.17
C ASN A 150 -8.24 -9.76 -5.79
N ARG A 151 -8.61 -9.39 -7.01
CA ARG A 151 -7.97 -8.30 -7.79
C ARG A 151 -8.06 -6.94 -7.11
N ASN A 152 -8.92 -6.78 -6.11
CA ASN A 152 -9.02 -5.55 -5.30
C ASN A 152 -7.89 -5.44 -4.27
N GLN A 153 -7.18 -6.53 -3.98
CA GLN A 153 -6.02 -6.58 -3.08
C GLN A 153 -4.68 -6.60 -3.83
N MET A 154 -4.74 -6.53 -5.15
CA MET A 154 -3.60 -6.64 -6.05
C MET A 154 -3.33 -5.28 -6.68
N TRP A 155 -2.06 -4.90 -6.71
CA TRP A 155 -1.62 -3.56 -7.09
C TRP A 155 -0.48 -3.66 -8.12
N HIS A 156 -0.66 -3.06 -9.30
CA HIS A 156 0.47 -2.80 -10.18
C HIS A 156 1.32 -1.67 -9.61
N ILE A 157 2.63 -1.82 -9.69
CA ILE A 157 3.60 -0.79 -9.31
C ILE A 157 4.07 -0.06 -10.56
N HIS A 158 4.04 1.26 -10.51
CA HIS A 158 4.59 2.13 -11.55
C HIS A 158 5.75 2.92 -10.96
N PHE A 159 6.84 3.05 -11.73
CA PHE A 159 7.98 3.89 -11.39
C PHE A 159 7.72 5.32 -11.89
N VAL A 160 8.13 6.31 -11.08
CA VAL A 160 8.18 7.72 -11.46
C VAL A 160 9.42 8.01 -12.29
#